data_AF-A0A6G6K7L0-F1
#
_entry.id   AF-A0A6G6K7L0-F1
#
_cell.length_a   1.000
_cell.length_b   1.000
_cell.length_c   1.000
_cell.angle_alpha   90.00
_cell.angle_beta   90.00
_cell.angle_gamma   90.00
#
_symmetry.space_group_name_H-M   'P 1'
#
loop_
_entity.id
_entity.type
_entity.pdbx_description
1 polymer ?
#
loop_
_entity_poly.entity_id
_entity_poly.type
_entity_poly.pdbx_seq_one_letter_code
_entity_poly.pdbx_strand_id
1 'polypeptide(L)'
;MNASTSFRVVLLLLALSLSSPAFADTKAPAGVDPSQTSTDADYGHSKEKPVKVGDKDPLKGPRAERDYLDTLRDDDGKPVRYSRIGSFGAGPDGHIIDGYNVETSTGKKFVIYIDMYHPESDPVKQPAPTGLWKAK
;
A
#
# COMPACT_ATOMS: atom_id res chain seq x y z
N MET A 1 -12.32 34.12 61.18
CA MET A 1 -12.54 34.17 59.72
C MET A 1 -11.55 33.21 59.08
N ASN A 2 -11.88 31.93 58.96
CA ASN A 2 -10.94 30.93 58.44
C ASN A 2 -11.76 29.86 57.69
N ALA A 3 -11.87 30.04 56.37
CA ALA A 3 -12.56 29.12 55.47
C ALA A 3 -11.66 27.90 55.20
N SER A 4 -12.16 26.71 55.50
CA SER A 4 -11.55 25.44 55.07
C SER A 4 -12.30 24.96 53.85
N THR A 5 -11.70 25.16 52.67
CA THR A 5 -12.25 24.74 51.39
C THR A 5 -11.74 23.33 51.10
N SER A 6 -12.59 22.32 51.27
CA SER A 6 -12.28 20.94 50.86
C SER A 6 -12.34 20.81 49.34
N PHE A 7 -11.19 20.64 48.69
CA PHE A 7 -11.10 20.39 47.25
C PHE A 7 -11.28 18.88 46.98
N ARG A 8 -12.43 18.48 46.42
CA ARG A 8 -12.65 17.11 45.94
C ARG A 8 -12.07 16.99 44.53
N VAL A 9 -10.98 16.25 44.37
CA VAL A 9 -10.47 15.84 43.04
C VAL A 9 -11.26 14.60 42.61
N VAL A 10 -12.20 14.79 41.68
CA VAL A 10 -12.83 13.69 40.94
C VAL A 10 -11.99 13.44 39.70
N LEU A 11 -11.18 12.39 39.72
CA LEU A 11 -10.40 11.95 38.57
C LEU A 11 -11.32 11.15 37.64
N LEU A 12 -11.88 11.82 36.64
CA LEU A 12 -12.63 11.15 35.56
C LEU A 12 -11.62 10.52 34.58
N LEU A 13 -11.40 9.21 34.69
CA LEU A 13 -10.67 8.44 33.68
C LEU A 13 -11.60 8.21 32.48
N LEU A 14 -11.49 9.08 31.47
CA LEU A 14 -12.14 8.88 30.18
C LEU A 14 -11.34 7.84 29.39
N ALA A 15 -11.78 6.58 29.43
CA ALA A 15 -11.23 5.53 28.58
C ALA A 15 -11.68 5.80 27.13
N LEU A 16 -10.80 6.39 26.32
CA LEU A 16 -10.97 6.44 24.87
C LEU A 16 -10.82 5.02 24.32
N SER A 17 -11.94 4.34 24.08
CA SER A 17 -11.94 3.10 23.32
C SER A 17 -11.53 3.44 21.88
N LEU A 18 -10.29 3.12 21.49
CA LEU A 18 -9.93 3.06 20.08
C LEU A 18 -10.76 1.93 19.46
N SER A 19 -11.88 2.26 18.84
CA SER A 19 -12.54 1.35 17.92
C SER A 19 -11.66 1.26 16.68
N SER A 20 -10.82 0.23 16.60
CA SER A 20 -10.21 -0.13 15.32
C SER A 20 -11.33 -0.32 14.29
N PRO A 21 -11.22 0.25 13.08
CA PRO A 21 -12.14 -0.14 12.02
C PRO A 21 -11.90 -1.63 11.77
N ALA A 22 -12.91 -2.45 12.05
CA ALA A 22 -12.94 -3.81 11.58
C ALA A 22 -12.85 -3.74 10.05
N PHE A 23 -11.76 -4.26 9.47
CA PHE A 23 -11.74 -4.57 8.05
C PHE A 23 -12.86 -5.58 7.84
N ALA A 24 -13.99 -5.11 7.35
CA ALA A 24 -15.17 -5.93 7.13
C ALA A 24 -14.77 -7.15 6.30
N ASP A 25 -15.22 -8.33 6.72
CA ASP A 25 -15.14 -9.61 6.01
C ASP A 25 -15.88 -9.52 4.66
N THR A 26 -15.32 -8.75 3.74
CA THR A 26 -15.82 -8.64 2.38
C THR A 26 -15.19 -9.82 1.66
N LYS A 27 -16.01 -10.83 1.36
CA LYS A 27 -15.63 -11.95 0.50
C LYS A 27 -14.88 -11.38 -0.69
N ALA A 28 -13.65 -11.84 -0.88
CA ALA A 28 -12.79 -11.27 -1.91
C ALA A 28 -13.44 -11.34 -3.30
N PRO A 29 -13.11 -10.36 -4.18
CA PRO A 29 -13.63 -10.32 -5.54
C PRO A 29 -13.50 -11.64 -6.30
N ALA A 30 -14.42 -11.88 -7.24
CA ALA A 30 -14.27 -12.98 -8.17
C ALA A 30 -13.04 -12.73 -9.07
N GLY A 31 -12.26 -13.79 -9.35
CA GLY A 31 -11.12 -13.70 -10.29
C GLY A 31 -9.81 -13.14 -9.71
N VAL A 32 -9.76 -12.84 -8.40
CA VAL A 32 -8.53 -12.38 -7.74
C VAL A 32 -8.02 -13.36 -6.68
N ASP A 33 -6.72 -13.30 -6.37
CA ASP A 33 -6.11 -14.07 -5.28
C ASP A 33 -5.87 -13.19 -4.04
N PRO A 34 -6.65 -13.38 -2.95
CA PRO A 34 -6.50 -12.60 -1.73
C PRO A 34 -5.20 -12.92 -0.98
N SER A 35 -4.66 -14.13 -1.15
CA SER A 35 -3.41 -14.55 -0.51
C SER A 35 -2.20 -13.81 -1.07
N GLN A 36 -2.34 -13.19 -2.24
CA GLN A 36 -1.31 -12.37 -2.86
C GLN A 36 -1.52 -10.87 -2.64
N THR A 37 -2.26 -10.48 -1.61
CA THR A 37 -2.41 -9.09 -1.18
C THR A 37 -1.69 -8.88 0.14
N SER A 38 -0.91 -7.81 0.25
CA SER A 38 -0.21 -7.49 1.49
C SER A 38 -1.21 -7.12 2.59
N THR A 39 -0.94 -7.61 3.81
CA THR A 39 -1.66 -7.19 5.03
C THR A 39 -1.06 -5.93 5.65
N ASP A 40 0.10 -5.47 5.17
CA ASP A 40 0.70 -4.20 5.58
C ASP A 40 0.09 -3.06 4.75
N ALA A 41 -0.62 -2.15 5.44
CA ALA A 41 -1.31 -1.03 4.83
C ALA A 41 -0.37 -0.01 4.16
N ASP A 42 0.91 0.03 4.55
CA ASP A 42 1.89 0.97 3.99
C ASP A 42 2.63 0.39 2.77
N TYR A 43 2.55 -0.93 2.57
CA TYR A 43 3.24 -1.62 1.48
C TYR A 43 2.73 -1.10 0.13
N GLY A 44 3.64 -0.54 -0.66
CA GLY A 44 3.36 0.12 -1.93
C GLY A 44 2.71 1.50 -1.81
N HIS A 45 2.15 1.88 -0.65
CA HIS A 45 1.49 3.18 -0.42
C HIS A 45 2.42 4.23 0.23
N SER A 46 3.66 3.86 0.54
CA SER A 46 4.67 4.74 1.13
C SER A 46 6.03 4.59 0.46
N LYS A 47 6.87 5.63 0.57
CA LYS A 47 8.26 5.57 0.12
C LYS A 47 9.13 4.70 1.03
N GLU A 48 8.70 4.51 2.27
CA GLU A 48 9.40 3.74 3.29
C GLU A 48 9.18 2.23 3.10
N LYS A 49 8.05 1.85 2.48
CA LYS A 49 7.73 0.47 2.11
C LYS A 49 7.30 0.37 0.65
N PRO A 50 8.17 0.70 -0.31
CA PRO A 50 7.84 0.61 -1.73
C PRO A 50 7.71 -0.85 -2.15
N VAL A 51 7.03 -1.09 -3.27
CA VAL A 51 7.06 -2.39 -3.94
C VAL A 51 8.45 -2.59 -4.52
N LYS A 52 9.16 -3.62 -4.10
CA LYS A 52 10.49 -3.93 -4.63
C LYS A 52 10.35 -4.81 -5.87
N VAL A 53 10.89 -4.36 -6.99
CA VAL A 53 10.88 -5.10 -8.25
C VAL A 53 12.25 -5.02 -8.90
N GLY A 54 12.55 -5.95 -9.79
CA GLY A 54 13.72 -5.83 -10.64
C GLY A 54 13.83 -6.94 -11.68
N ASP A 55 14.93 -6.90 -12.42
CA ASP A 55 15.31 -7.88 -13.43
C ASP A 55 16.81 -8.14 -13.28
N LYS A 56 17.28 -9.31 -13.73
CA LYS A 56 18.70 -9.63 -13.76
C LYS A 56 19.49 -8.71 -14.68
N ASP A 57 18.83 -8.16 -15.69
CA ASP A 57 19.36 -7.09 -16.54
C ASP A 57 19.08 -5.72 -15.88
N PRO A 58 20.11 -4.99 -15.42
CA PRO A 58 19.93 -3.72 -14.71
C PRO A 58 19.33 -2.61 -15.58
N LEU A 59 19.34 -2.74 -16.91
CA LEU A 59 18.70 -1.78 -17.81
C LEU A 59 17.17 -1.97 -17.88
N LYS A 60 16.64 -3.03 -17.28
CA LYS A 60 15.21 -3.39 -17.30
C LYS A 60 14.45 -2.98 -16.04
N GLY A 61 15.02 -2.19 -15.14
CA GLY A 61 14.30 -1.63 -13.98
C GLY A 61 12.93 -1.04 -14.34
N PRO A 62 12.84 -0.10 -15.31
CA PRO A 62 11.55 0.44 -15.73
C PRO A 62 10.58 -0.61 -16.32
N ARG A 63 11.10 -1.71 -16.88
CA ARG A 63 10.27 -2.81 -17.39
C ARG A 63 9.69 -3.63 -16.24
N ALA A 64 10.49 -3.90 -15.21
CA ALA A 64 10.06 -4.60 -14.01
C ALA A 64 8.86 -3.90 -13.33
N GLU A 65 8.86 -2.57 -13.25
CA GLU A 65 7.73 -1.80 -12.69
C GLU A 65 6.43 -2.02 -13.46
N ARG A 66 6.50 -1.97 -14.80
CA ARG A 66 5.34 -2.20 -15.69
C ARG A 66 4.84 -3.64 -15.58
N ASP A 67 5.76 -4.61 -15.58
CA ASP A 67 5.43 -6.03 -15.41
C ASP A 67 4.70 -6.27 -14.08
N TYR A 68 5.06 -5.56 -13.00
CA TYR A 68 4.30 -5.58 -11.75
C TYR A 68 2.91 -4.94 -11.89
N LEU A 69 2.83 -3.70 -12.41
CA LEU A 69 1.57 -2.97 -12.52
C LEU A 69 0.54 -3.69 -13.40
N ASP A 70 0.98 -4.37 -14.45
CA ASP A 70 0.13 -5.16 -15.36
C ASP A 70 -0.53 -6.37 -14.66
N THR A 71 0.01 -6.80 -13.52
CA THR A 71 -0.57 -7.89 -12.71
C THR A 71 -1.70 -7.43 -11.79
N LEU A 72 -1.84 -6.12 -11.56
CA LEU A 72 -2.77 -5.59 -10.57
C LEU A 72 -4.21 -5.61 -11.09
N ARG A 73 -5.13 -5.91 -10.19
CA ARG A 73 -6.58 -5.97 -10.41
C ARG A 73 -7.31 -5.13 -9.38
N ASP A 74 -8.47 -4.62 -9.76
CA ASP A 74 -9.39 -3.92 -8.85
C ASP A 74 -10.41 -4.89 -8.22
N ASP A 75 -11.35 -4.33 -7.45
CA ASP A 75 -12.40 -5.08 -6.76
C ASP A 75 -13.42 -5.76 -7.72
N ASP A 76 -13.38 -5.45 -9.01
CA ASP A 76 -14.16 -6.14 -10.05
C ASP A 76 -13.33 -7.23 -10.75
N GLY A 77 -12.07 -7.44 -10.33
CA GLY A 77 -11.13 -8.33 -11.01
C GLY A 77 -10.64 -7.78 -12.36
N LYS A 78 -10.83 -6.49 -12.64
CA LYS A 78 -10.40 -5.86 -13.90
C LYS A 78 -8.99 -5.29 -13.78
N PRO A 79 -8.21 -5.22 -14.86
CA PRO A 79 -6.93 -4.52 -14.87
C PRO A 79 -7.06 -3.06 -14.45
N VAL A 80 -6.10 -2.57 -13.67
CA VAL A 80 -5.99 -1.15 -13.35
C VAL A 80 -5.42 -0.37 -14.54
N ARG A 81 -5.71 0.93 -14.60
CA ARG A 81 -4.99 1.89 -15.47
C ARG A 81 -3.90 2.56 -14.65
N TYR A 82 -2.76 2.86 -15.26
CA TYR A 82 -1.70 3.55 -14.54
C TYR A 82 -0.94 4.55 -15.41
N SER A 83 -0.40 5.58 -14.76
CA SER A 83 0.52 6.53 -15.36
C SER A 83 1.64 6.87 -14.38
N ARG A 84 2.86 6.95 -14.90
CA ARG A 84 4.02 7.32 -14.10
C ARG A 84 3.93 8.80 -13.72
N ILE A 85 4.02 9.10 -12.43
CA ILE A 85 4.08 10.46 -11.89
C ILE A 85 5.49 11.01 -12.10
N GLY A 86 6.51 10.22 -11.76
CA GLY A 86 7.90 10.65 -11.78
C GLY A 86 8.76 9.87 -10.80
N SER A 87 10.03 10.24 -10.75
CA SER A 87 10.93 9.77 -9.70
C SER A 87 10.70 10.52 -8.40
N PHE A 88 10.72 9.80 -7.29
CA PHE A 88 10.62 10.32 -5.93
C PHE A 88 11.97 10.30 -5.20
N GLY A 89 13.06 10.06 -5.94
CA GLY A 89 14.42 10.00 -5.41
C GLY A 89 14.79 8.64 -4.83
N ALA A 90 15.84 8.62 -4.02
CA ALA A 90 16.34 7.39 -3.40
C ALA A 90 15.37 6.85 -2.33
N GLY A 91 15.19 5.53 -2.34
CA GLY A 91 14.47 4.77 -1.34
C GLY A 91 15.35 4.32 -0.16
N PRO A 92 14.77 3.55 0.79
CA PRO A 92 15.50 3.00 1.94
C PRO A 92 16.73 2.16 1.55
N ASP A 93 16.68 1.51 0.39
CA ASP A 93 17.75 0.65 -0.12
C ASP A 93 18.73 1.42 -1.03
N GLY A 94 18.55 2.73 -1.18
CA GLY A 94 19.41 3.61 -1.99
C GLY A 94 19.12 3.60 -3.49
N HIS A 95 18.19 2.77 -3.94
CA HIS A 95 17.71 2.70 -5.31
C HIS A 95 16.67 3.78 -5.63
N ILE A 96 16.40 3.99 -6.91
CA ILE A 96 15.42 4.99 -7.35
C ILE A 96 14.01 4.44 -7.14
N ILE A 97 13.20 5.21 -6.41
CA ILE A 97 11.76 5.00 -6.30
C ILE A 97 11.05 5.85 -7.35
N ASP A 98 10.14 5.22 -8.09
CA ASP A 98 9.15 5.91 -8.91
C ASP A 98 7.76 5.82 -8.28
N GLY A 99 6.96 6.87 -8.52
CA GLY A 99 5.56 6.92 -8.13
C GLY A 99 4.66 6.75 -9.34
N TYR A 100 3.58 5.99 -9.19
CA TYR A 100 2.57 5.73 -10.20
C TYR A 100 1.19 6.12 -9.69
N ASN A 101 0.45 6.89 -10.49
CA ASN A 101 -0.99 7.00 -10.32
C ASN A 101 -1.61 5.71 -10.85
N VAL A 102 -2.37 5.00 -9.99
CA VAL A 102 -3.11 3.80 -10.34
C VAL A 102 -4.59 4.07 -10.18
N GLU A 103 -5.39 3.77 -11.19
CA GLU A 103 -6.83 4.01 -11.23
C GLU A 103 -7.59 2.71 -11.52
N THR A 104 -8.60 2.41 -10.69
CA THR A 104 -9.49 1.25 -10.88
C THR A 104 -10.50 1.50 -12.00
N SER A 105 -11.20 0.45 -12.43
CA SER A 105 -12.31 0.59 -13.39
C SER A 105 -13.46 1.45 -12.86
N THR A 106 -13.61 1.54 -11.53
CA THR A 106 -14.60 2.37 -10.83
C THR A 106 -14.13 3.79 -10.53
N GLY A 107 -12.89 4.15 -10.90
CA GLY A 107 -12.33 5.50 -10.74
C GLY A 107 -11.66 5.77 -9.39
N LYS A 108 -11.51 4.78 -8.52
CA LYS A 108 -10.71 4.90 -7.28
C LYS A 108 -9.24 5.05 -7.66
N LYS A 109 -8.52 5.94 -6.97
CA LYS A 109 -7.13 6.27 -7.26
C LYS A 109 -6.20 5.90 -6.11
N PHE A 110 -5.01 5.46 -6.46
CA PHE A 110 -3.90 5.16 -5.55
C PHE A 110 -2.62 5.79 -6.08
N VAL A 111 -1.69 6.08 -5.17
CA VAL A 111 -0.30 6.34 -5.52
C VAL A 111 0.50 5.12 -5.09
N ILE A 112 1.10 4.42 -6.04
CA ILE A 112 1.95 3.26 -5.77
C ILE A 112 3.41 3.65 -5.95
N TYR A 113 4.21 3.41 -4.92
CA TYR A 113 5.66 3.61 -4.92
C TYR A 113 6.36 2.29 -5.25
N ILE A 114 7.25 2.32 -6.24
CA ILE A 114 7.98 1.15 -6.72
C ILE A 114 9.47 1.46 -6.68
N ASP A 115 10.23 0.56 -6.07
CA ASP A 115 11.70 0.55 -6.05
C ASP A 115 12.20 -0.47 -7.09
N MET A 116 12.83 0.00 -8.16
CA MET A 116 12.93 -0.74 -9.43
C MET A 116 14.21 -1.57 -9.63
N TYR A 117 15.15 -1.56 -8.69
CA TYR A 117 16.48 -2.17 -8.87
C TYR A 117 16.76 -3.35 -7.95
N HIS A 118 15.77 -4.23 -7.76
CA HIS A 118 15.88 -5.45 -6.95
C HIS A 118 15.90 -6.72 -7.82
N PRO A 119 17.05 -7.16 -8.36
CA PRO A 119 17.12 -8.32 -9.27
C PRO A 119 16.63 -9.65 -8.64
N GLU A 120 16.57 -9.72 -7.31
CA GLU A 120 15.99 -10.81 -6.52
C GLU A 120 14.46 -10.76 -6.43
N SER A 121 13.84 -9.61 -6.71
CA SER A 121 12.42 -9.37 -6.56
C SER A 121 11.69 -9.46 -7.89
N ASP A 122 11.25 -10.68 -8.20
CA ASP A 122 10.41 -10.96 -9.37
C ASP A 122 9.11 -10.11 -9.33
N PRO A 123 8.86 -9.24 -10.32
CA PRO A 123 7.72 -8.32 -10.32
C PRO A 123 6.38 -9.05 -10.25
N VAL A 124 6.27 -10.19 -10.94
CA VAL A 124 5.00 -10.93 -11.02
C VAL A 124 4.64 -11.55 -9.66
N LYS A 125 5.65 -11.86 -8.84
CA LYS A 125 5.47 -12.49 -7.52
C LYS A 125 5.25 -11.52 -6.38
N GLN A 126 5.47 -10.22 -6.59
CA GLN A 126 5.23 -9.24 -5.54
C GLN A 126 3.74 -9.15 -5.19
N PRO A 127 3.39 -9.05 -3.89
CA PRO A 127 2.00 -8.91 -3.49
C PRO A 127 1.41 -7.59 -4.02
N ALA A 128 0.08 -7.55 -4.14
CA ALA A 128 -0.64 -6.31 -4.37
C ALA A 128 -0.70 -5.46 -3.08
N PRO A 129 -0.72 -4.12 -3.18
CA PRO A 129 -0.99 -3.22 -2.06
C PRO A 129 -2.45 -3.38 -1.60
N THR A 130 -2.74 -3.06 -0.33
CA THR A 130 -4.12 -3.09 0.16
C THR A 130 -5.04 -2.24 -0.71
N GLY A 131 -6.21 -2.79 -1.07
CA GLY A 131 -7.19 -2.16 -1.95
C GLY A 131 -6.97 -2.43 -3.45
N LEU A 132 -5.95 -3.21 -3.79
CA LEU A 132 -5.68 -3.79 -5.10
C LEU A 132 -5.44 -5.30 -4.93
N TRP A 133 -5.49 -6.04 -6.04
CA TRP A 133 -5.38 -7.49 -6.01
C TRP A 133 -4.47 -8.02 -7.10
N LYS A 134 -4.10 -9.30 -7.02
CA LYS A 134 -3.45 -10.03 -8.11
C LYS A 134 -4.50 -10.86 -8.84
N ALA A 135 -4.33 -11.01 -10.15
CA ALA A 135 -5.11 -11.96 -10.94
C ALA A 135 -4.87 -13.40 -10.41
N LYS A 136 -5.91 -14.23 -10.46
CA LYS A 136 -5.74 -15.69 -10.28
C LYS A 136 -4.96 -16.34 -11.40
#